data_AF-A0A9P5UB16-F1
#
_entry.id   AF-A0A9P5UB16-F1
#
_cell.length_a   1.000
_cell.length_b   1.000
_cell.length_c   1.000
_cell.angle_alpha   90.00
_cell.angle_beta   90.00
_cell.angle_gamma   90.00
#
_symmetry.space_group_name_H-M   'P 1'
#
loop_
_entity.id
_entity.type
_entity.pdbx_description
1 polymer ?
#
loop_
_entity_poly.entity_id
_entity_poly.type
_entity_poly.pdbx_seq_one_letter_code
_entity_poly.pdbx_strand_id
1 'polypeptide(L)'
;MFQLKVVSKLPNGETSEKADATWLMFTKDSKNEAVYDVTGELYRPNISFKQLRPISEPTPIGNARQITISNSGAFVASIYSVNTKTEHILEADIPVWIKNSVFDLTKADWLKDGDNFRLKVVSTTGKAQSIDATWLTYTKDSRNQALYDVAGSSSAPTITFKELRPIAGPI
;
A
#
# COMPACT_ATOMS: atom_id res chain seq x y z
N MET A 1 -22.85 -1.44 8.49
CA MET A 1 -23.11 -2.89 8.53
C MET A 1 -22.58 -3.45 7.22
N PHE A 2 -21.64 -4.40 7.27
CA PHE A 2 -21.05 -5.00 6.07
C PHE A 2 -21.33 -6.49 6.07
N GLN A 3 -21.65 -7.04 4.90
CA GLN A 3 -21.83 -8.47 4.68
C GLN A 3 -20.57 -9.00 3.99
N LEU A 4 -19.90 -9.98 4.60
CA LEU A 4 -18.80 -10.68 3.96
C LEU A 4 -19.38 -11.74 3.00
N LYS A 5 -18.96 -11.70 1.74
CA LYS A 5 -19.31 -12.69 0.72
C LYS A 5 -18.03 -13.39 0.29
N VAL A 6 -17.97 -14.71 0.40
CA VAL A 6 -16.85 -15.49 -0.16
C VAL A 6 -17.28 -16.03 -1.51
N VAL A 7 -16.45 -15.70 -2.51
CA VAL A 7 -16.59 -16.18 -3.88
C VAL A 7 -15.41 -17.10 -4.15
N SER A 8 -15.69 -18.40 -4.29
CA SER A 8 -14.69 -19.38 -4.69
C SER A 8 -14.64 -19.42 -6.21
N LYS A 9 -13.46 -19.18 -6.80
CA LYS A 9 -13.24 -19.32 -8.25
C LYS A 9 -12.69 -20.71 -8.56
N LEU A 10 -13.39 -21.45 -9.41
CA LEU A 10 -13.07 -22.80 -9.82
C LEU A 10 -11.97 -22.81 -10.89
N PRO A 11 -11.22 -23.92 -11.04
CA PRO A 11 -10.19 -24.06 -12.07
C PRO A 11 -10.73 -23.93 -13.50
N ASN A 12 -12.01 -24.25 -13.73
CA ASN A 12 -12.70 -24.08 -15.02
C ASN A 12 -13.20 -22.64 -15.24
N GLY A 13 -12.95 -21.72 -14.32
CA GLY A 13 -13.35 -20.31 -14.41
C GLY A 13 -14.73 -20.00 -13.82
N GLU A 14 -15.52 -21.00 -13.43
CA GLU A 14 -16.83 -20.80 -12.79
C GLU A 14 -16.66 -20.29 -11.36
N THR A 15 -17.67 -19.59 -10.83
CA THR A 15 -17.67 -19.10 -9.45
C THR A 15 -18.77 -19.77 -8.65
N SER A 16 -18.41 -20.32 -7.49
CA SER A 16 -19.36 -20.79 -6.48
C SER A 16 -19.46 -19.76 -5.37
N GLU A 17 -20.68 -19.37 -5.03
CA GLU A 17 -20.96 -18.36 -4.00
C GLU A 17 -21.68 -19.03 -2.83
N LYS A 18 -21.12 -18.90 -1.63
CA LYS A 18 -21.80 -19.25 -0.38
C LYS A 18 -21.84 -18.01 0.51
N ALA A 19 -23.04 -17.60 0.89
CA ALA A 19 -23.25 -16.53 1.85
C ALA A 19 -23.34 -17.13 3.26
N ASP A 20 -22.21 -17.22 3.98
CA ASP A 20 -22.25 -17.42 5.43
C ASP A 20 -22.43 -16.04 6.08
N ALA A 21 -23.65 -15.73 6.52
CA ALA A 21 -24.04 -14.43 7.04
C ALA A 21 -23.57 -14.23 8.49
N THR A 22 -22.27 -13.96 8.69
CA THR A 22 -21.83 -13.35 9.95
C THR A 22 -21.88 -11.84 9.82
N TRP A 23 -22.80 -11.21 10.55
CA TRP A 23 -22.95 -9.75 10.58
C TRP A 23 -21.97 -9.15 11.59
N LEU A 24 -21.01 -8.37 11.11
CA LEU A 24 -20.17 -7.54 11.99
C LEU A 24 -20.53 -6.07 11.83
N MET A 25 -20.80 -5.42 12.95
CA MET A 25 -20.91 -3.96 13.03
C MET A 25 -19.53 -3.37 13.34
N PHE A 26 -18.87 -2.88 12.30
CA PHE A 26 -17.74 -1.96 12.47
C PHE A 26 -18.28 -0.54 12.56
N THR A 27 -17.85 0.21 13.56
CA THR A 27 -17.98 1.67 13.56
C THR A 27 -16.96 2.25 12.56
N LYS A 28 -17.23 3.45 12.04
CA LYS A 28 -16.33 4.16 11.12
C LYS A 28 -14.91 4.33 11.70
N ASP A 29 -14.79 4.32 13.03
CA ASP A 29 -13.53 4.49 13.76
C ASP A 29 -12.94 3.17 14.29
N SER A 30 -13.46 2.03 13.85
CA SER A 30 -12.96 0.73 14.30
C SER A 30 -11.51 0.53 13.86
N LYS A 31 -10.58 0.44 14.82
CA LYS A 31 -9.19 0.02 14.61
C LYS A 31 -9.03 -1.50 14.69
N ASN A 32 -10.06 -2.27 14.39
CA ASN A 32 -10.03 -3.73 14.50
C ASN A 32 -10.26 -4.39 13.15
N GLU A 33 -9.52 -5.46 12.87
CA GLU A 33 -9.81 -6.37 11.77
C GLU A 33 -10.49 -7.62 12.31
N ALA A 34 -11.47 -8.13 11.55
CA ALA A 34 -12.07 -9.42 11.84
C ALA A 34 -11.25 -10.53 11.20
N VAL A 35 -10.84 -11.48 12.04
CA VAL A 35 -10.20 -12.71 11.61
C VAL A 35 -11.29 -13.78 11.50
N TYR A 36 -11.31 -14.45 10.36
CA TYR A 36 -12.19 -15.58 10.11
C TYR A 36 -11.34 -16.83 9.85
N ASP A 37 -11.78 -17.96 10.38
CA ASP A 37 -11.26 -19.25 9.97
C ASP A 37 -12.09 -19.74 8.78
N VAL A 38 -11.42 -20.10 7.69
CA VAL A 38 -12.03 -20.73 6.52
C VAL A 38 -11.59 -22.19 6.52
N THR A 39 -12.55 -23.08 6.71
CA THR A 39 -12.32 -24.54 6.75
C THR A 39 -13.24 -25.23 5.73
N GLY A 40 -13.09 -26.54 5.56
CA GLY A 40 -13.92 -27.32 4.63
C GLY A 40 -13.30 -27.47 3.24
N GLU A 41 -14.04 -28.11 2.35
CA GLU A 41 -13.59 -28.40 0.98
C GLU A 41 -13.77 -27.18 0.08
N LEU A 42 -13.03 -27.13 -1.04
CA LEU A 42 -13.07 -26.05 -2.04
C LEU A 42 -14.50 -25.67 -2.48
N TYR A 43 -15.41 -26.66 -2.46
CA TYR A 43 -16.81 -26.57 -2.88
C TYR A 43 -17.80 -26.37 -1.73
N ARG A 44 -17.34 -26.46 -0.47
CA ARG A 44 -18.14 -26.28 0.75
C ARG A 44 -17.31 -25.61 1.85
N PRO A 45 -16.83 -24.37 1.64
CA PRO A 45 -16.14 -23.65 2.68
C PRO A 45 -17.11 -23.36 3.83
N ASN A 46 -16.63 -23.54 5.06
CA ASN A 46 -17.25 -23.09 6.29
C ASN A 46 -16.44 -21.91 6.80
N ILE A 47 -17.12 -20.77 6.97
CA ILE A 47 -16.49 -19.55 7.46
C ILE A 47 -17.01 -19.30 8.87
N SER A 48 -16.11 -19.33 9.84
CA SER A 48 -16.43 -18.98 11.22
C SER A 48 -15.64 -17.76 11.65
N PHE A 49 -16.33 -16.76 12.19
CA PHE A 49 -15.66 -15.65 12.86
C PHE A 49 -14.85 -16.17 14.04
N LYS A 50 -13.59 -15.76 14.11
CA LYS A 50 -12.66 -16.18 15.16
C LYS A 50 -12.53 -15.10 16.23
N GLN A 51 -12.11 -13.91 15.83
CA GLN A 51 -11.89 -12.80 16.75
C GLN A 51 -11.80 -11.45 16.00
N LEU A 52 -12.06 -10.37 16.74
CA LEU A 52 -11.56 -9.06 16.38
C LEU A 52 -10.15 -8.96 16.96
N ARG A 53 -9.16 -8.63 16.12
CA ARG A 53 -7.86 -8.18 16.63
C ARG A 53 -7.66 -6.72 16.27
N PRO A 54 -6.93 -5.94 17.08
CA PRO A 54 -6.50 -4.63 16.67
C PRO A 54 -5.83 -4.75 15.30
N ILE A 55 -6.20 -3.88 14.37
CA ILE A 55 -5.36 -3.53 13.23
C ILE A 55 -4.08 -3.06 13.90
N SER A 56 -3.07 -3.92 13.94
CA SER A 56 -1.75 -3.56 14.41
C SER A 56 -1.38 -2.29 13.67
N GLU A 57 -1.13 -1.21 14.41
CA GLU A 57 -0.62 0.01 13.78
C GLU A 57 0.61 -0.43 12.98
N PRO A 58 0.61 -0.16 11.67
CA PRO A 58 1.60 -0.74 10.80
C PRO A 58 2.98 -0.35 11.32
N THR A 59 3.82 -1.35 11.60
CA THR A 59 5.14 -1.11 12.18
C THR A 59 6.03 -0.50 11.09
N PRO A 60 6.41 0.78 11.20
CA PRO A 60 7.27 1.39 10.21
C PRO A 60 8.65 0.75 10.29
N ILE A 61 9.26 0.48 9.15
CA ILE A 61 10.61 -0.09 9.12
C ILE A 61 11.70 0.95 9.40
N GLY A 62 11.33 2.24 9.44
CA GLY A 62 12.22 3.33 9.84
C GLY A 62 11.73 4.71 9.41
N ASN A 63 12.57 5.70 9.72
CA ASN A 63 12.30 7.11 9.50
C ASN A 63 12.94 7.60 8.20
N ALA A 64 12.21 8.37 7.38
CA ALA A 64 12.73 9.00 6.17
C ALA A 64 12.33 10.48 6.09
N ARG A 65 13.22 11.32 5.55
CA ARG A 65 12.88 12.70 5.13
C ARG A 65 12.83 12.85 3.61
N GLN A 66 13.38 11.88 2.88
CA GLN A 66 13.43 11.88 1.42
C GLN A 66 12.97 10.53 0.89
N ILE A 67 12.40 10.57 -0.31
CA ILE A 67 12.07 9.38 -1.09
C ILE A 67 12.83 9.48 -2.40
N THR A 68 13.49 8.40 -2.80
CA THR A 68 14.15 8.30 -4.09
C THR A 68 13.48 7.20 -4.89
N ILE A 69 12.97 7.54 -6.08
CA ILE A 69 12.24 6.61 -6.93
C ILE A 69 12.99 6.44 -8.24
N SER A 70 13.21 5.19 -8.63
CA SER A 70 13.59 4.84 -9.99
C SER A 70 12.37 4.25 -10.69
N ASN A 71 12.13 4.66 -11.94
CA ASN A 71 11.11 4.07 -12.78
C ASN A 71 11.79 3.25 -13.88
N SER A 72 11.90 1.95 -13.68
CA SER A 72 12.33 0.98 -14.70
C SER A 72 11.16 0.43 -15.51
N GLY A 73 9.95 0.96 -15.36
CA GLY A 73 8.78 0.60 -16.14
C GLY A 73 8.76 1.30 -17.50
N ALA A 74 8.13 0.66 -18.49
CA ALA A 74 7.84 1.24 -19.80
C ALA A 74 6.55 2.11 -19.80
N PHE A 75 6.23 2.76 -18.69
CA PHE A 75 5.07 3.63 -18.53
C PHE A 75 5.38 4.84 -17.63
N VAL A 76 4.68 5.95 -17.87
CA VAL A 76 4.74 7.11 -16.97
C VAL A 76 3.93 6.80 -15.71
N ALA A 77 4.50 7.10 -14.55
CA ALA A 77 3.98 6.72 -13.25
C ALA A 77 3.68 7.94 -12.38
N SER A 78 2.51 7.96 -11.75
CA SER A 78 2.20 8.88 -10.65
C SER A 78 2.44 8.18 -9.31
N ILE A 79 3.03 8.90 -8.37
CA ILE A 79 3.33 8.39 -7.03
C ILE A 79 2.47 9.11 -6.02
N TYR A 80 1.85 8.32 -5.16
CA TYR A 80 1.02 8.77 -4.07
C TYR A 80 1.62 8.31 -2.75
N SER A 81 1.57 9.17 -1.74
CA SER A 81 1.65 8.77 -0.35
C SER A 81 0.28 8.31 0.12
N VAL A 82 0.23 7.20 0.83
CA VAL A 82 -0.99 6.62 1.40
C VAL A 82 -0.76 6.43 2.88
N ASN A 83 -1.60 7.05 3.71
CA ASN A 83 -1.68 6.73 5.13
C ASN A 83 -2.99 5.95 5.40
N THR A 84 -3.34 5.72 6.67
CA THR A 84 -4.55 4.95 7.03
C THR A 84 -5.87 5.65 6.72
N LYS A 85 -5.85 6.95 6.39
CA LYS A 85 -7.04 7.80 6.25
C LYS A 85 -7.13 8.54 4.92
N THR A 86 -6.01 8.90 4.32
CA THR A 86 -5.92 9.79 3.15
C THR A 86 -4.81 9.35 2.21
N GLU A 87 -4.96 9.76 0.95
CA GLU A 87 -3.96 9.63 -0.09
C GLU A 87 -3.61 11.02 -0.61
N HIS A 88 -2.32 11.26 -0.85
CA HIS A 88 -1.80 12.52 -1.37
C HIS A 88 -0.85 12.26 -2.52
N ILE A 89 -0.92 13.06 -3.58
CA ILE A 89 0.03 12.97 -4.69
C ILE A 89 1.39 13.47 -4.19
N LEU A 90 2.43 12.64 -4.35
CA LEU A 90 3.83 13.03 -4.14
C LEU A 90 4.44 13.54 -5.45
N GLU A 91 4.17 12.85 -6.55
CA GLU A 91 4.61 13.23 -7.89
C GLU A 91 3.58 12.78 -8.91
N ALA A 92 3.21 13.67 -9.83
CA ALA A 92 2.20 13.39 -10.84
C ALA A 92 2.78 12.60 -12.00
N ASP A 93 4.01 12.93 -12.44
CA ASP A 93 4.58 12.35 -13.65
C ASP A 93 6.06 12.00 -13.45
N ILE A 94 6.33 10.72 -13.19
CA ILE A 94 7.67 10.14 -13.28
C ILE A 94 7.81 9.50 -14.67
N PRO A 95 8.66 10.05 -15.55
CA PRO A 95 8.85 9.50 -16.89
C PRO A 95 9.42 8.08 -16.87
N VAL A 96 9.31 7.41 -18.01
CA VAL A 96 9.88 6.08 -18.24
C VAL A 96 11.40 6.10 -18.09
N TRP A 97 11.96 5.00 -17.59
CA TRP A 97 13.42 4.76 -17.50
C TRP A 97 14.21 5.80 -16.71
N ILE A 98 13.54 6.61 -15.88
CA ILE A 98 14.19 7.57 -15.00
C ILE A 98 14.86 6.83 -13.85
N LYS A 99 16.09 7.24 -13.54
CA LYS A 99 16.79 6.81 -12.33
C LYS A 99 16.81 7.93 -11.31
N ASN A 100 16.48 7.59 -10.07
CA ASN A 100 16.68 8.45 -8.89
C ASN A 100 15.98 9.82 -8.95
N SER A 101 14.67 9.86 -9.20
CA SER A 101 13.86 11.03 -8.86
C SER A 101 13.80 11.18 -7.34
N VAL A 102 14.31 12.30 -6.82
CA VAL A 102 14.37 12.58 -5.38
C VAL A 102 13.25 13.52 -4.97
N PHE A 103 12.48 13.10 -3.97
CA PHE A 103 11.38 13.84 -3.36
C PHE A 103 11.74 14.23 -1.94
N ASP A 104 11.76 15.53 -1.68
CA ASP A 104 11.97 16.09 -0.35
C ASP A 104 10.62 16.20 0.38
N LEU A 105 10.42 15.33 1.37
CA LEU A 105 9.16 15.27 2.12
C LEU A 105 8.94 16.51 2.99
N THR A 106 9.97 17.32 3.25
CA THR A 106 9.83 18.58 3.99
C THR A 106 9.00 19.63 3.25
N LYS A 107 8.83 19.44 1.94
CA LYS A 107 8.01 20.29 1.07
C LYS A 107 6.54 19.86 0.99
N ALA A 108 6.19 18.71 1.58
CA ALA A 108 4.82 18.23 1.66
C ALA A 108 4.12 18.87 2.88
N ASP A 109 3.25 19.85 2.62
CA ASP A 109 2.49 20.58 3.65
C ASP A 109 1.48 19.72 4.43
N TRP A 110 1.02 18.64 3.81
CA TRP A 110 0.09 17.67 4.39
C TRP A 110 0.75 16.65 5.32
N LEU A 111 2.08 16.58 5.36
CA LEU A 111 2.83 15.57 6.10
C LEU A 111 3.43 16.16 7.38
N LYS A 112 3.11 15.56 8.54
CA LYS A 112 3.58 16.00 9.86
C LYS A 112 4.61 15.03 10.43
N ASP A 113 5.53 15.57 11.22
CA ASP A 113 6.55 14.76 11.89
C ASP A 113 5.92 13.62 12.71
N GLY A 114 6.37 12.39 12.47
CA GLY A 114 5.80 11.18 13.06
C GLY A 114 4.68 10.51 12.25
N ASP A 115 4.23 11.11 11.14
CA ASP A 115 3.21 10.50 10.28
C ASP A 115 3.74 9.24 9.60
N ASN A 116 2.92 8.17 9.66
CA ASN A 116 3.20 6.92 8.96
C ASN A 116 2.54 6.90 7.59
N PHE A 117 3.29 6.47 6.59
CA PHE A 117 2.82 6.38 5.21
C PHE A 117 3.48 5.21 4.47
N ARG A 118 2.89 4.85 3.33
CA ARG A 118 3.43 3.93 2.32
C ARG A 118 3.24 4.54 0.95
N LEU A 119 3.90 3.98 -0.06
CA LEU A 119 3.80 4.50 -1.42
C LEU A 119 2.83 3.67 -2.27
N LYS A 120 2.09 4.38 -3.13
CA LYS A 120 1.28 3.80 -4.19
C LYS A 120 1.76 4.35 -5.52
N VAL A 121 1.84 3.47 -6.50
CA VAL A 121 2.05 3.85 -7.90
C VAL A 121 0.77 3.67 -8.69
N VAL A 122 0.48 4.62 -9.56
CA VAL A 122 -0.61 4.58 -10.53
C VAL A 122 -0.01 4.81 -11.92
N SER A 123 -0.38 3.99 -12.90
CA SER A 123 -0.01 4.27 -14.28
C SER A 123 -0.81 5.48 -14.78
N THR A 124 -0.18 6.42 -15.48
CA THR A 124 -0.93 7.58 -16.02
C THR A 124 -1.78 7.22 -17.24
N THR A 125 -1.44 6.12 -17.92
CA THR A 125 -2.13 5.65 -19.14
C THR A 125 -3.08 4.47 -18.89
N GLY A 126 -3.03 3.87 -17.69
CA GLY A 126 -3.88 2.75 -17.30
C GLY A 126 -4.53 3.00 -15.94
N LYS A 127 -5.74 2.46 -15.70
CA LYS A 127 -6.39 2.55 -14.37
C LYS A 127 -5.74 1.63 -13.31
N ALA A 128 -4.65 0.96 -13.66
CA ALA A 128 -3.99 0.00 -12.78
C ALA A 128 -3.12 0.72 -11.75
N GLN A 129 -3.08 0.16 -10.55
CA GLN A 129 -2.35 0.70 -9.41
C GLN A 129 -1.74 -0.43 -8.58
N SER A 130 -0.65 -0.13 -7.89
CA SER A 130 -0.05 -1.01 -6.90
C SER A 130 0.37 -0.21 -5.69
N ILE A 131 0.22 -0.81 -4.51
CA ILE A 131 0.59 -0.21 -3.23
C ILE A 131 1.75 -1.03 -2.66
N ASP A 132 2.83 -0.36 -2.27
CA ASP A 132 3.90 -0.98 -1.53
C ASP A 132 3.44 -1.31 -0.10
N ALA A 133 3.82 -2.48 0.41
CA ALA A 133 3.39 -2.92 1.74
C ALA A 133 4.22 -2.29 2.89
N THR A 134 5.32 -1.61 2.57
CA THR A 134 6.27 -1.07 3.54
C THR A 134 5.79 0.26 4.08
N TRP A 135 5.74 0.34 5.40
CA TRP A 135 5.43 1.57 6.11
C TRP A 135 6.70 2.29 6.52
N LEU A 136 6.70 3.60 6.31
CA LEU A 136 7.73 4.53 6.73
C LEU A 136 7.13 5.56 7.67
N THR A 137 7.95 6.08 8.56
CA THR A 137 7.62 7.25 9.35
C THR A 137 8.31 8.46 8.71
N TYR A 138 7.56 9.52 8.46
CA TYR A 138 8.16 10.79 8.12
C TYR A 138 8.79 11.39 9.37
N THR A 139 10.07 11.74 9.29
CA THR A 139 10.73 12.53 10.33
C THR A 139 11.49 13.65 9.67
N LYS A 140 11.12 14.89 9.98
CA LYS A 140 11.67 16.12 9.38
C LYS A 140 13.19 16.18 9.46
N ASP A 141 13.74 15.79 10.62
CA ASP A 141 15.17 15.81 10.90
C ASP A 141 15.89 14.50 10.58
N SER A 142 15.19 13.51 9.99
CA SER A 142 15.84 12.26 9.55
C SER A 142 16.98 12.55 8.58
N ARG A 143 18.03 11.74 8.64
CA ARG A 143 19.13 11.75 7.67
C ARG A 143 18.99 10.67 6.62
N ASN A 144 17.84 9.99 6.57
CA ASN A 144 17.61 8.87 5.68
C ASN A 144 16.70 9.25 4.50
N GLN A 145 16.97 8.60 3.39
CA GLN A 145 16.09 8.46 2.24
C GLN A 145 15.61 7.01 2.15
N ALA A 146 14.35 6.81 1.75
CA ALA A 146 13.88 5.50 1.34
C ALA A 146 13.92 5.37 -0.17
N LEU A 147 14.42 4.23 -0.65
CA LEU A 147 14.57 3.94 -2.06
C LEU A 147 13.47 3.01 -2.53
N TYR A 148 12.86 3.38 -3.66
CA TYR A 148 11.82 2.62 -4.32
C TYR A 148 12.15 2.44 -5.80
N ASP A 149 11.64 1.34 -6.33
CA ASP A 149 11.70 0.99 -7.74
C ASP A 149 10.30 0.74 -8.26
N VAL A 150 9.98 1.39 -9.37
CA VAL A 150 8.73 1.24 -10.10
C VAL A 150 9.00 0.42 -11.35
N ALA A 151 8.27 -0.68 -11.51
CA ALA A 151 8.45 -1.63 -12.60
C ALA A 151 7.10 -2.21 -13.06
N GLY A 152 7.14 -3.20 -13.94
CA GLY A 152 5.95 -3.86 -14.50
C GLY A 152 5.45 -3.19 -15.78
N SER A 153 4.14 -3.27 -16.01
CA SER A 153 3.47 -2.68 -17.18
C SER A 153 2.46 -1.61 -16.75
N SER A 154 1.96 -0.82 -17.70
CA SER A 154 0.88 0.14 -17.44
C SER A 154 -0.43 -0.52 -16.95
N SER A 155 -0.66 -1.80 -17.24
CA SER A 155 -1.83 -2.57 -16.80
C SER A 155 -1.63 -3.35 -15.49
N ALA A 156 -0.38 -3.48 -15.05
CA ALA A 156 -0.01 -4.14 -13.80
C ALA A 156 1.29 -3.49 -13.27
N PRO A 157 1.23 -2.23 -12.81
CA PRO A 157 2.39 -1.55 -12.28
C PRO A 157 2.79 -2.18 -10.95
N THR A 158 4.06 -2.06 -10.59
CA THR A 158 4.58 -2.49 -9.30
C THR A 158 5.42 -1.38 -8.71
N ILE A 159 5.41 -1.26 -7.39
CA ILE A 159 6.31 -0.41 -6.63
C ILE A 159 6.91 -1.26 -5.52
N THR A 160 8.23 -1.24 -5.40
CA THR A 160 8.97 -2.10 -4.46
C THR A 160 9.92 -1.25 -3.65
N PHE A 161 9.77 -1.27 -2.32
CA PHE A 161 10.79 -0.77 -1.41
C PHE A 161 12.10 -1.56 -1.57
N LYS A 162 13.23 -0.85 -1.67
CA LYS A 162 14.56 -1.46 -1.76
C LYS A 162 15.31 -1.37 -0.45
N GLU A 163 15.49 -0.15 0.06
CA GLU A 163 16.27 0.09 1.27
C GLU A 163 16.01 1.47 1.87
N LEU A 164 16.36 1.61 3.15
CA LEU A 164 16.53 2.89 3.84
C LEU A 164 18.03 3.14 3.96
N ARG A 165 18.49 4.29 3.44
CA ARG A 165 19.91 4.64 3.50
C ARG A 165 20.13 6.11 3.81
N PRO A 166 21.32 6.51 4.26
CA PRO A 166 21.64 7.91 4.46
C PRO A 166 21.46 8.74 3.17
N ILE A 167 21.06 9.99 3.34
CA ILE A 167 21.03 10.99 2.27
C ILE A 167 22.47 11.36 1.96
N ALA A 168 22.88 11.16 0.71
CA ALA A 168 24.20 11.57 0.26
C ALA A 168 24.23 13.11 0.17
N GLY A 169 25.00 13.75 1.05
CA GLY A 169 25.25 15.19 1.10
C GLY A 169 26.39 15.51 2.08
N PRO A 170 27.16 16.59 1.86
CA PRO A 170 28.40 16.84 2.60
C PRO A 170 28.11 17.14 4.08
N ILE A 171 29.02 16.68 4.94
CA ILE A 171 29.10 17.00 6.37
C ILE A 171 29.31 18.50 6.56
#